data_AF-A0A349LZM7-F1
#
_entry.id   AF-A0A349LZM7-F1
#
_cell.length_a   1.000
_cell.length_b   1.000
_cell.length_c   1.000
_cell.angle_alpha   90.00
_cell.angle_beta   90.00
_cell.angle_gamma   90.00
#
_symmetry.space_group_name_H-M   'P 1'
#
loop_
_entity.id
_entity.type
_entity.pdbx_description
1 polymer ?
#
loop_
_entity_poly.entity_id
_entity_poly.type
_entity_poly.pdbx_seq_one_letter_code
_entity_poly.pdbx_strand_id
1 'polypeptide(L)' 'ARIANYDSRKGTDLLDTLETYLECAGNLTKTSNRLFVHRNTLIQRLERLQSLCDIDLQERANWLTLQVAIKVYKLRSKEA' A
#
# COMPACT_ATOMS: atom_id res chain seq x y z
N ALA A 1 9.46 -7.13 0.03
CA ALA A 1 10.41 -7.11 -1.10
C ALA A 1 9.73 -6.89 -2.47
N ARG A 2 8.65 -7.61 -2.83
CA ARG A 2 8.00 -7.48 -4.16
C ARG A 2 7.45 -6.07 -4.45
N ILE A 3 6.72 -5.44 -3.52
CA ILE A 3 6.17 -4.08 -3.71
C ILE A 3 7.29 -3.04 -3.87
N ALA A 4 8.25 -3.01 -2.95
CA ALA A 4 9.32 -2.02 -3.01
C ALA A 4 10.24 -2.18 -4.24
N ASN A 5 10.49 -3.43 -4.67
CA ASN A 5 11.22 -3.67 -5.91
C ASN A 5 10.43 -3.16 -7.13
N TYR A 6 9.10 -3.32 -7.11
CA TYR A 6 8.22 -2.78 -8.14
C TYR A 6 8.24 -1.24 -8.16
N ASP A 7 8.11 -0.62 -6.99
CA ASP A 7 8.18 0.84 -6.82
C ASP A 7 9.53 1.39 -7.34
N SER A 8 10.65 0.75 -6.98
CA SER A 8 11.98 1.15 -7.47
C SER A 8 12.15 1.02 -8.99
N ARG A 9 11.46 0.07 -9.64
CA ARG A 9 11.58 -0.21 -11.08
C ARG A 9 10.62 0.61 -11.93
N LYS A 10 9.48 1.01 -11.36
CA LYS A 10 8.38 1.68 -12.08
C LYS A 10 8.14 3.12 -11.64
N GLY A 11 8.85 3.61 -10.62
CA GLY A 11 8.63 4.95 -10.05
C GLY A 11 7.21 5.10 -9.49
N THR A 12 6.67 4.01 -8.96
CA THR A 12 5.34 4.01 -8.33
C THR A 12 5.48 4.13 -6.82
N ASP A 13 4.41 4.61 -6.17
CA ASP A 13 4.32 4.70 -4.72
C ASP A 13 3.26 3.73 -4.18
N LEU A 14 3.33 2.45 -4.57
CA LEU A 14 2.36 1.44 -4.15
C LEU A 14 2.47 1.16 -2.64
N LEU A 15 3.68 1.17 -2.08
CA LEU A 15 3.88 0.97 -0.66
C LEU A 15 3.27 2.10 0.19
N ASP A 16 3.42 3.35 -0.26
CA ASP A 16 2.81 4.53 0.36
C ASP A 16 1.28 4.53 0.17
N THR A 17 0.81 4.08 -0.99
CA THR A 17 -0.62 3.91 -1.27
C THR A 17 -1.24 2.91 -0.29
N LEU A 18 -0.59 1.77 -0.07
CA LEU A 18 -1.05 0.73 0.85
C LEU A 18 -1.06 1.23 2.31
N GLU A 19 0.00 1.90 2.74
CA GLU A 19 0.07 2.46 4.10
C GLU A 19 -1.05 3.48 4.31
N THR A 20 -1.21 4.43 3.40
CA THR A 20 -2.25 5.47 3.49
C THR A 20 -3.65 4.88 3.46
N TYR A 21 -3.87 3.84 2.65
CA TYR A 21 -5.14 3.12 2.59
C TYR A 21 -5.49 2.46 3.94
N LEU A 22 -4.51 1.80 4.57
CA LEU A 22 -4.66 1.17 5.88
C LEU A 22 -4.85 2.21 6.99
N GLU A 23 -4.13 3.33 6.96
CA GLU A 23 -4.30 4.45 7.91
C GLU A 23 -5.68 5.11 7.78
N CYS A 24 -6.24 5.16 6.57
CA CYS A 24 -7.59 5.67 6.32
C CYS A 24 -8.68 4.63 6.59
N ALA A 25 -8.35 3.50 7.22
CA ALA A 25 -9.24 2.39 7.49
C ALA A 25 -10.00 1.90 6.24
N GLY A 26 -9.31 1.82 5.10
CA GLY A 26 -9.86 1.36 3.83
C GLY A 26 -10.78 2.35 3.12
N ASN A 27 -10.91 3.57 3.62
CA ASN A 27 -11.77 4.59 3.02
C ASN A 27 -11.12 5.14 1.74
N LEU A 28 -11.67 4.77 0.58
CA LEU A 28 -11.15 5.17 -0.73
C LEU A 28 -11.10 6.69 -0.91
N THR A 29 -12.13 7.42 -0.49
CA THR A 29 -12.21 8.87 -0.65
C THR A 29 -11.17 9.59 0.21
N LYS A 30 -11.03 9.21 1.49
CA LYS A 30 -10.01 9.78 2.38
C LYS A 30 -8.60 9.46 1.87
N THR A 31 -8.40 8.24 1.40
CA THR A 31 -7.11 7.79 0.87
C THR A 31 -6.74 8.54 -0.41
N SER A 32 -7.67 8.68 -1.36
CA SER A 32 -7.44 9.37 -2.64
C SER A 32 -7.13 10.85 -2.41
N ASN A 33 -7.83 11.49 -1.47
CA ASN A 33 -7.58 12.88 -1.10
C ASN A 33 -6.20 13.04 -0.46
N ARG A 34 -5.80 12.12 0.44
CA ARG A 34 -4.52 12.19 1.13
C ARG A 34 -3.32 11.91 0.22
N LEU A 35 -3.50 11.07 -0.79
CA LEU A 35 -2.49 10.76 -1.82
C LEU A 35 -2.52 11.75 -2.99
N PHE A 36 -3.47 12.70 -3.03
CA PHE A 36 -3.69 13.61 -4.17
C PHE A 36 -3.85 12.88 -5.52
N VAL A 37 -4.48 11.70 -5.50
CA VAL A 37 -4.76 10.91 -6.71
C VAL A 37 -6.26 10.80 -6.95
N HIS A 38 -6.64 10.59 -8.21
CA HIS A 38 -8.02 10.29 -8.53
C HIS A 38 -8.43 8.92 -7.98
N ARG A 39 -9.70 8.76 -7.57
CA ARG A 39 -10.23 7.48 -7.03
C ARG A 39 -9.97 6.29 -7.94
N ASN A 40 -10.12 6.45 -9.25
CA ASN A 40 -9.86 5.37 -10.21
C ASN A 40 -8.39 4.95 -10.22
N THR A 41 -7.47 5.91 -10.12
CA THR A 41 -6.03 5.63 -10.01
C THR A 41 -5.73 4.88 -8.71
N LEU A 42 -6.36 5.27 -7.60
CA LEU A 42 -6.24 4.53 -6.34
C LEU A 42 -6.72 3.08 -6.48
N ILE A 43 -7.89 2.85 -7.09
CA ILE A 43 -8.42 1.50 -7.30
C ILE A 43 -7.44 0.65 -8.11
N GLN A 44 -6.92 1.17 -9.22
CA GLN A 44 -5.92 0.46 -10.03
C GLN A 44 -4.65 0.13 -9.24
N ARG A 45 -4.18 1.04 -8.37
CA ARG A 45 -3.05 0.78 -7.48
C ARG A 45 -3.36 -0.33 -6.46
N LEU A 46 -4.58 -0.35 -5.90
CA LEU A 46 -5.01 -1.38 -4.94
C LEU A 46 -5.16 -2.76 -5.61
N GLU A 47 -5.75 -2.83 -6.81
CA GLU A 47 -5.81 -4.06 -7.61
C GLU A 47 -4.40 -4.58 -7.91
N ARG A 48 -3.48 -3.67 -8.27
CA ARG A 48 -2.08 -4.01 -8.49
C ARG A 48 -1.42 -4.56 -7.22
N LEU A 49 -1.66 -3.94 -6.07
CA LEU A 49 -1.17 -4.41 -4.77
C LEU A 49 -1.66 -5.82 -4.44
N GLN A 50 -2.96 -6.09 -4.63
CA GLN A 50 -3.53 -7.43 -4.43
C GLN A 50 -2.86 -8.46 -5.34
N SER A 51 -2.67 -8.13 -6.63
CA SER A 51 -2.00 -9.03 -7.59
C SER A 51 -0.53 -9.32 -7.25
N LEU A 52 0.17 -8.37 -6.61
CA LEU A 52 1.58 -8.51 -6.27
C LEU A 52 1.81 -9.26 -4.96
N CYS A 53 0.87 -9.12 -4.02
CA CYS A 53 0.98 -9.67 -2.67
C CYS A 53 0.26 -11.00 -2.51
N ASP A 54 -0.66 -11.33 -3.42
CA ASP A 54 -1.57 -12.47 -3.28
C ASP A 54 -2.34 -12.42 -1.96
N ILE A 55 -2.77 -11.20 -1.59
CA ILE A 55 -3.47 -10.89 -0.34
C ILE A 55 -4.76 -10.15 -0.70
N ASP A 56 -5.86 -10.55 -0.05
CA ASP A 56 -7.09 -9.78 -0.08
C ASP A 56 -7.02 -8.59 0.89
N LEU A 57 -7.15 -7.38 0.35
CA LEU A 57 -7.18 -6.13 1.10
C LEU A 57 -8.55 -5.84 1.73
N GLN A 58 -9.61 -6.58 1.36
CA GLN A 58 -10.92 -6.49 2.01
C GLN A 58 -10.96 -7.26 3.34
N GLU A 59 -10.10 -8.27 3.50
CA GLU A 59 -10.01 -9.05 4.73
C GLU A 59 -9.30 -8.25 5.83
N ARG A 60 -10.06 -7.80 6.81
CA ARG A 60 -9.54 -6.98 7.92
C ARG A 60 -8.56 -7.75 8.81
N ALA A 61 -8.64 -9.07 8.87
CA ALA A 61 -7.66 -9.88 9.57
C ALA A 61 -6.23 -9.69 9.02
N ASN A 62 -6.10 -9.39 7.71
CA ASN A 62 -4.80 -9.17 7.07
C ASN A 62 -4.20 -7.78 7.35
N TRP A 63 -5.01 -6.81 7.80
CA TRP A 63 -4.58 -5.42 7.90
C TRP A 63 -3.49 -5.20 8.93
N LEU A 64 -3.60 -5.83 10.11
CA LEU A 64 -2.58 -5.74 11.14
C LEU A 64 -1.24 -6.29 10.63
N THR A 65 -1.28 -7.47 10.00
CA THR A 65 -0.11 -8.10 9.40
C THR A 65 0.54 -7.19 8.36
N LEU A 66 -0.26 -6.57 7.49
CA LEU A 66 0.24 -5.64 6.48
C LEU A 66 0.86 -4.39 7.10
N GLN A 67 0.22 -3.79 8.11
CA GLN A 67 0.75 -2.63 8.81
C GLN A 67 2.11 -2.94 9.46
N VAL A 68 2.20 -4.07 10.18
CA VAL A 68 3.46 -4.50 10.80
C VAL A 68 4.53 -4.74 9.74
N ALA A 69 4.20 -5.45 8.65
CA ALA A 69 5.14 -5.70 7.56
C ALA A 69 5.68 -4.41 6.92
N ILE A 70 4.83 -3.40 6.73
CA ILE A 70 5.24 -2.07 6.22
C ILE A 70 6.16 -1.37 7.21
N LYS A 71 5.83 -1.34 8.51
CA LYS A 71 6.67 -0.69 9.52
C LYS A 71 8.02 -1.36 9.66
N VAL A 72 8.06 -2.70 9.71
CA VAL A 72 9.32 -3.47 9.73
C VAL A 72 10.15 -3.20 8.49
N TYR A 73 9.54 -3.16 7.30
CA TYR A 73 10.23 -2.81 6.07
C TYR A 73 10.85 -1.40 6.14
N LYS A 74 10.08 -0.41 6.59
CA LYS A 74 10.55 0.98 6.71
C LYS A 74 11.67 1.15 7.73
N LEU A 75 11.62 0.43 8.86
CA LEU A 75 12.67 0.42 9.86
C LEU A 75 13.98 -0.13 9.27
N ARG A 76 13.90 -1.29 8.60
CA ARG A 76 15.07 -1.90 7.94
C ARG A 76 15.65 -1.03 6.82
N SER A 77 14.82 -0.27 6.10
CA SER A 77 15.30 0.65 5.06
C SER A 77 15.87 1.97 5.62
N LYS A 78 15.61 2.29 6.89
CA LYS A 78 16.16 3.47 7.58
C LYS A 78 17.52 3.21 8.22
N GLU A 79 17.89 1.93 8.36
CA GLU A 79 19.15 1.47 8.95
C GLU A 79 20.26 1.24 7.89
N ALA A 80 19.98 1.51 6.62
CA ALA A 80 20.92 1.40 5.49
C ALA A 80 21.16 2.77 4.85
#